data_AF-A0A834Y7E5-F1
#
_entry.id   AF-A0A834Y7E5-F1
#
_cell.length_a   1.000
_cell.length_b   1.000
_cell.length_c   1.000
_cell.angle_alpha   90.00
_cell.angle_beta   90.00
_cell.angle_gamma   90.00
#
_symmetry.space_group_name_H-M   'P 1'
#
loop_
_entity.id
_entity.type
_entity.pdbx_description
1 polymer ?
#
loop_
_entity_poly.entity_id
_entity_poly.type
_entity_poly.pdbx_seq_one_letter_code
_entity_poly.pdbx_strand_id
1 'polypeptide(L)'
;MMLKITSAILAVLLFHFHRITLAAVATGSKPFPGLENLPKSFWNELSSPFTEVYEEENPVTENGSTPEPRPFFEDRDINVTVQLGAQIHLHCRVENMQKRTVSWVRRRGEEMHLLTFGVHTYSSDSRFSLDYQMPNDWRLLLRSATERDAGVYECQVSVHPPLTRTVYLSVSVPRVEIVDEHGATAGDKFYKAGSTIELKCVVSKVPHPSGYVTWRHGSRMLNYDTIRGGISVKTDMGAEGAVSRLYIANANKKDSGNYSCALADVAATTVSVHVLNGENPAAMQHGKSSSSKGAFILVVLLSLLNLSR
;
A
#
# COMPACT_ATOMS: atom_id res chain seq x y z
N MET A 1 25.75 -62.45 -22.87
CA MET A 1 24.78 -61.61 -22.14
C MET A 1 25.22 -60.15 -22.25
N MET A 2 25.47 -59.64 -23.46
CA MET A 2 24.52 -59.46 -24.56
C MET A 2 23.30 -58.66 -24.10
N LEU A 3 23.28 -57.40 -24.52
CA LEU A 3 22.23 -56.96 -25.44
C LEU A 3 20.80 -57.08 -24.91
N LYS A 4 20.54 -56.57 -23.70
CA LYS A 4 19.15 -56.43 -23.20
C LYS A 4 18.81 -55.11 -22.52
N ILE A 5 19.77 -54.22 -22.29
CA ILE A 5 19.51 -52.98 -21.53
C ILE A 5 19.44 -51.73 -22.43
N THR A 6 19.96 -51.79 -23.67
CA THR A 6 19.78 -50.71 -24.66
C THR A 6 18.45 -50.77 -25.43
N SER A 7 17.63 -51.81 -25.23
CA SER A 7 16.32 -51.96 -25.90
C SER A 7 15.15 -51.27 -25.17
N ALA A 8 15.29 -50.93 -23.89
CA ALA A 8 14.20 -50.33 -23.11
C ALA A 8 14.14 -48.80 -23.26
N ILE A 9 15.27 -48.15 -23.54
CA ILE A 9 15.35 -46.68 -23.66
C ILE A 9 15.00 -46.23 -25.09
N LEU A 10 15.24 -47.07 -26.11
CA LEU A 10 14.85 -46.79 -27.49
C LEU A 10 13.33 -46.98 -27.74
N ALA A 11 12.67 -47.84 -26.96
CA ALA A 11 11.22 -48.07 -27.07
C ALA A 11 10.38 -46.92 -26.47
N VAL A 12 10.86 -46.25 -25.42
CA VAL A 12 10.12 -45.12 -24.80
C VAL A 12 10.22 -43.85 -25.64
N LEU A 13 11.34 -43.65 -26.36
CA LEU A 13 11.50 -42.49 -27.25
C LEU A 13 10.78 -42.66 -28.60
N LEU A 14 10.59 -43.90 -29.08
CA LEU A 14 9.76 -44.17 -30.27
C LEU A 14 8.25 -44.14 -29.98
N PHE A 15 7.80 -44.39 -28.74
CA PHE A 15 6.38 -44.24 -28.35
C PHE A 15 5.94 -42.79 -28.15
N HIS A 16 6.87 -41.87 -27.86
CA HIS A 16 6.55 -40.44 -27.74
C HIS A 16 6.68 -39.65 -29.05
N PHE A 17 7.42 -40.14 -30.05
CA PHE A 17 7.52 -39.50 -31.37
C PHE A 17 6.49 -39.97 -32.41
N HIS A 18 5.70 -41.01 -32.13
CA HIS A 18 4.57 -41.40 -32.99
C HIS A 18 3.21 -40.82 -32.55
N ARG A 19 3.21 -39.86 -31.62
CA ARG A 19 2.00 -39.12 -31.18
C ARG A 19 1.99 -37.65 -31.61
N ILE A 20 2.85 -37.24 -32.55
CA ILE A 20 2.95 -35.83 -33.00
C ILE A 20 2.61 -35.61 -34.48
N THR A 21 2.19 -36.62 -35.24
CA THR A 21 1.70 -36.41 -36.62
C THR A 21 0.44 -37.21 -36.91
N LEU A 22 -0.55 -36.50 -37.48
CA LEU A 22 -1.92 -36.91 -37.85
C LEU A 22 -2.99 -36.89 -36.74
N ALA A 23 -3.65 -35.73 -36.58
CA ALA A 23 -5.11 -35.62 -36.45
C ALA A 23 -5.53 -34.14 -36.51
N ALA A 24 -5.48 -33.54 -37.70
CA ALA A 24 -6.32 -32.39 -38.01
C ALA A 24 -7.45 -32.92 -38.88
N VAL A 25 -8.65 -33.06 -38.31
CA VAL A 25 -9.98 -32.99 -38.95
C VAL A 25 -11.06 -33.23 -37.87
N ALA A 26 -11.95 -32.24 -37.75
CA ALA A 26 -13.33 -32.28 -37.27
C ALA A 26 -13.70 -33.10 -36.01
N THR A 27 -14.00 -32.37 -34.93
CA THR A 27 -15.06 -32.74 -33.96
C THR A 27 -15.92 -31.47 -33.81
N GLY A 28 -17.21 -31.43 -34.15
CA GLY A 28 -18.22 -32.46 -34.01
C GLY A 28 -18.95 -32.21 -32.69
N SER A 29 -19.79 -31.18 -32.65
CA SER A 29 -20.70 -30.87 -31.56
C SER A 29 -21.61 -32.07 -31.27
N LYS A 30 -21.72 -32.45 -29.99
CA LYS A 30 -22.73 -33.43 -29.55
C LYS A 30 -24.11 -32.76 -29.56
N PRO A 31 -25.14 -33.39 -30.15
CA PRO A 31 -26.49 -32.84 -30.17
C PRO A 31 -27.21 -33.07 -28.83
N PHE A 32 -28.00 -32.07 -28.42
CA PHE A 32 -29.03 -32.18 -27.40
C PHE A 32 -30.08 -33.22 -27.82
N PRO A 33 -30.52 -34.14 -26.94
CA PRO A 33 -31.66 -35.00 -27.22
C PRO A 33 -32.94 -34.28 -26.80
N GLY A 34 -33.94 -34.21 -27.70
CA GLY A 34 -35.32 -33.87 -27.31
C GLY A 34 -36.07 -32.88 -28.19
N LEU A 35 -36.10 -33.06 -29.51
CA LEU A 35 -37.04 -32.33 -30.38
C LEU A 35 -37.74 -33.19 -31.45
N GLU A 36 -37.80 -34.50 -31.26
CA GLU A 36 -38.36 -35.41 -32.28
C GLU A 36 -39.88 -35.66 -32.14
N ASN A 37 -40.57 -34.99 -31.21
CA ASN A 37 -42.02 -35.15 -31.01
C ASN A 37 -42.76 -33.81 -30.86
N LEU A 38 -42.41 -32.79 -31.65
CA LEU A 38 -43.25 -31.59 -31.76
C LEU A 38 -44.30 -31.74 -32.85
N PRO A 39 -45.56 -31.35 -32.61
CA PRO A 39 -46.64 -31.43 -33.59
C PRO A 39 -46.34 -30.53 -34.80
N LYS A 40 -46.78 -30.96 -35.98
CA LYS A 40 -46.54 -30.29 -37.28
C LYS A 40 -46.97 -28.81 -37.32
N SER A 41 -47.83 -28.36 -36.40
CA SER A 41 -48.21 -26.94 -36.26
C SER A 41 -47.06 -26.04 -35.81
N PHE A 42 -46.06 -26.58 -35.09
CA PHE A 42 -44.90 -25.83 -34.61
C PHE A 42 -43.97 -25.38 -35.75
N TRP A 43 -43.87 -26.18 -36.82
CA TRP A 43 -43.00 -25.86 -37.97
C TRP A 43 -43.64 -24.90 -38.98
N ASN A 44 -44.96 -24.70 -38.94
CA ASN A 44 -45.65 -23.72 -39.78
C ASN A 44 -45.47 -22.27 -39.29
N GLU A 45 -44.94 -22.05 -38.08
CA GLU A 45 -44.66 -20.69 -37.55
C GLU A 45 -43.20 -20.23 -37.77
N LEU A 46 -42.29 -21.12 -38.18
CA LEU A 46 -40.86 -20.79 -38.40
C LEU A 46 -40.47 -20.69 -39.88
N SER A 47 -41.39 -20.92 -40.80
CA SER A 47 -41.16 -20.84 -42.25
C SER A 47 -41.86 -19.62 -42.89
N SER A 48 -41.85 -18.48 -42.22
CA SER A 48 -42.17 -17.21 -42.89
C SER A 48 -40.89 -16.68 -43.56
N PRO A 49 -40.88 -16.42 -44.88
CA PRO A 49 -39.77 -15.72 -45.52
C PRO A 49 -39.70 -14.31 -44.94
N PHE A 50 -38.66 -14.00 -44.16
CA PHE A 50 -38.38 -12.63 -43.75
C PHE A 50 -37.90 -11.87 -44.99
N THR A 51 -38.85 -11.30 -45.71
CA THR A 51 -38.57 -10.30 -46.74
C THR A 51 -38.41 -8.99 -45.97
N GLU A 52 -37.19 -8.48 -45.84
CA GLU A 52 -36.96 -7.09 -45.45
C GLU A 52 -37.56 -6.20 -46.54
N VAL A 53 -38.85 -5.88 -46.39
CA VAL A 53 -39.42 -4.69 -47.00
C VAL A 53 -38.89 -3.54 -46.16
N TYR A 54 -37.92 -2.80 -46.69
CA TYR A 54 -37.64 -1.45 -46.20
C TYR A 54 -38.91 -0.64 -46.48
N GLU A 55 -39.79 -0.54 -45.48
CA GLU A 55 -40.79 0.51 -45.47
C GLU A 55 -40.01 1.83 -45.37
N GLU A 56 -39.97 2.59 -46.46
CA GLU A 56 -39.61 4.01 -46.39
C GLU A 56 -40.64 4.67 -45.46
N GLU A 57 -40.27 4.85 -44.19
CA GLU A 57 -41.01 5.72 -43.29
C GLU A 57 -41.04 7.11 -43.93
N ASN A 58 -42.22 7.48 -44.44
CA ASN A 58 -42.53 8.86 -44.78
C ASN A 58 -42.17 9.74 -43.57
N PRO A 59 -41.50 10.90 -43.77
CA PRO A 59 -41.10 11.74 -42.66
C PRO A 59 -42.35 12.27 -41.97
N VAL A 60 -42.68 11.67 -40.84
CA VAL A 60 -43.52 12.32 -39.83
C VAL A 60 -42.78 13.60 -39.48
N THR A 61 -43.44 14.74 -39.70
CA THR A 61 -42.96 16.04 -39.28
C THR A 61 -42.96 16.05 -37.76
N GLU A 62 -41.90 15.53 -37.16
CA GLU A 62 -41.64 15.61 -35.74
C GLU A 62 -41.40 17.09 -35.42
N ASN A 63 -42.39 17.69 -34.76
CA ASN A 63 -42.30 19.05 -34.24
C ASN A 63 -40.97 19.21 -33.48
N GLY A 64 -40.15 20.16 -33.92
CA GLY A 64 -38.81 20.49 -33.43
C GLY A 64 -38.53 20.24 -31.95
N SER A 65 -38.10 19.03 -31.61
CA SER A 65 -37.36 18.76 -30.39
C SER A 65 -35.88 19.02 -30.67
N THR A 66 -35.35 20.11 -30.15
CA THR A 66 -33.90 20.30 -30.04
C THR A 66 -33.27 19.08 -29.35
N PRO A 67 -32.17 18.51 -29.87
CA PRO A 67 -31.51 17.36 -29.25
C PRO A 67 -31.23 17.65 -27.77
N GLU A 68 -31.68 16.76 -26.88
CA GLU A 68 -31.42 16.91 -25.44
C GLU A 68 -29.90 16.96 -25.20
N PRO A 69 -29.38 18.00 -24.51
CA PRO A 69 -27.95 18.16 -24.36
C PRO A 69 -27.38 17.02 -23.51
N ARG A 70 -26.27 16.43 -23.96
CA ARG A 70 -25.64 15.31 -23.25
C ARG A 70 -24.99 15.80 -21.94
N PRO A 71 -25.02 14.99 -20.87
CA PRO A 71 -24.30 15.30 -19.64
C PRO A 71 -22.80 15.29 -19.87
N PHE A 72 -22.10 16.13 -19.12
CA PHE A 72 -20.65 16.17 -19.11
C PHE A 72 -20.15 16.54 -17.70
N PHE A 73 -18.93 16.11 -17.38
CA PHE A 73 -18.27 16.50 -16.15
C PHE A 73 -17.60 17.86 -16.32
N GLU A 74 -17.76 18.73 -15.34
CA GLU A 74 -17.07 20.03 -15.33
C GLU A 74 -15.58 19.84 -15.07
N ASP A 75 -15.21 18.93 -14.16
CA ASP A 75 -13.80 18.64 -13.88
C ASP A 75 -13.33 17.29 -14.40
N ARG A 76 -12.00 17.20 -14.47
CA ARG A 76 -11.25 16.05 -14.97
C ARG A 76 -10.96 15.05 -13.86
N ASP A 77 -10.38 13.92 -14.27
CA ASP A 77 -9.80 12.95 -13.35
C ASP A 77 -8.74 13.61 -12.46
N ILE A 78 -8.72 13.23 -11.17
CA ILE A 78 -7.91 13.92 -10.15
C ILE A 78 -7.30 12.94 -9.15
N ASN A 79 -6.10 13.27 -8.69
CA ASN A 79 -5.42 12.62 -7.57
C ASN A 79 -5.70 13.41 -6.29
N VAL A 80 -6.29 12.74 -5.30
CA VAL A 80 -6.64 13.32 -4.01
C VAL A 80 -5.80 12.62 -2.94
N THR A 81 -4.89 13.36 -2.30
CA THR A 81 -4.10 12.85 -1.18
C THR A 81 -4.60 13.44 0.12
N VAL A 82 -4.93 12.58 1.08
CA VAL A 82 -5.56 12.99 2.34
C VAL A 82 -4.81 12.40 3.52
N GLN A 83 -4.90 13.05 4.66
CA GLN A 83 -4.26 12.60 5.90
C GLN A 83 -5.10 11.48 6.55
N LEU A 84 -4.46 10.51 7.20
CA LEU A 84 -5.15 9.47 7.98
C LEU A 84 -6.14 10.12 8.98
N GLY A 85 -7.36 9.59 9.04
CA GLY A 85 -8.44 10.08 9.91
C GLY A 85 -9.19 11.30 9.38
N ALA A 86 -8.78 11.88 8.25
CA ALA A 86 -9.44 13.06 7.68
C ALA A 86 -10.87 12.74 7.20
N GLN A 87 -11.75 13.74 7.29
CA GLN A 87 -13.05 13.72 6.62
C GLN A 87 -12.91 14.43 5.27
N ILE A 88 -13.37 13.79 4.19
CA ILE A 88 -13.12 14.26 2.83
C ILE A 88 -14.38 14.20 1.97
N HIS A 89 -14.45 15.08 0.97
CA HIS A 89 -15.47 15.08 -0.06
C HIS A 89 -14.80 14.84 -1.41
N LEU A 90 -15.19 13.78 -2.11
CA LEU A 90 -14.81 13.58 -3.51
C LEU A 90 -15.87 14.26 -4.36
N HIS A 91 -15.50 15.35 -5.02
CA HIS A 91 -16.42 16.17 -5.80
C HIS A 91 -16.72 15.53 -7.17
N CYS A 92 -17.96 15.68 -7.62
CA CYS A 92 -18.37 15.27 -8.96
C CYS A 92 -19.46 16.21 -9.47
N ARG A 93 -19.02 17.28 -10.15
CA ARG A 93 -19.90 18.25 -10.81
C ARG A 93 -20.32 17.74 -12.18
N VAL A 94 -21.64 17.64 -12.39
CA VAL A 94 -22.22 17.13 -13.64
C VAL A 94 -23.27 18.09 -14.16
N GLU A 95 -23.05 18.59 -15.37
CA GLU A 95 -24.00 19.45 -16.08
C GLU A 95 -24.92 18.62 -16.98
N ASN A 96 -26.06 19.20 -17.38
CA ASN A 96 -27.03 18.59 -18.30
C ASN A 96 -27.42 17.16 -17.87
N MET A 97 -27.82 17.00 -16.61
CA MET A 97 -28.20 15.71 -16.01
C MET A 97 -29.64 15.28 -16.32
N GLN A 98 -30.55 16.24 -16.55
CA GLN A 98 -31.99 16.04 -16.75
C GLN A 98 -32.60 14.98 -15.81
N LYS A 99 -33.01 13.81 -16.32
CA LYS A 99 -33.60 12.69 -15.54
C LYS A 99 -32.60 11.54 -15.27
N ARG A 100 -31.31 11.76 -15.51
CA ARG A 100 -30.24 10.77 -15.29
C ARG A 100 -29.83 10.77 -13.83
N THR A 101 -29.12 9.72 -13.42
CA THR A 101 -28.68 9.52 -12.04
C THR A 101 -27.16 9.41 -11.98
N VAL A 102 -26.56 9.98 -10.93
CA VAL A 102 -25.15 9.79 -10.60
C VAL A 102 -25.01 8.63 -9.61
N SER A 103 -23.97 7.82 -9.81
CA SER A 103 -23.56 6.79 -8.86
C SER A 103 -22.09 6.91 -8.53
N TRP A 104 -21.74 6.62 -7.28
CA TRP A 104 -20.35 6.45 -6.88
C TRP A 104 -20.04 4.97 -6.75
N VAL A 105 -18.98 4.55 -7.42
CA VAL A 105 -18.51 3.17 -7.44
C VAL A 105 -17.06 3.16 -6.98
N ARG A 106 -16.69 2.18 -6.17
CA ARG A 106 -15.29 1.91 -5.83
C ARG A 106 -14.79 0.71 -6.61
N ARG A 107 -13.66 0.87 -7.30
CA ARG A 107 -13.04 -0.20 -8.06
C ARG A 107 -11.97 -0.91 -7.23
N ARG A 108 -12.05 -2.25 -7.18
CA ARG A 108 -11.08 -3.11 -6.50
C ARG A 108 -10.67 -4.24 -7.44
N GLY A 109 -9.62 -4.00 -8.23
CA GLY A 109 -9.27 -4.90 -9.34
C GLY A 109 -10.37 -4.86 -10.40
N GLU A 110 -10.93 -6.03 -10.73
CA GLU A 110 -12.06 -6.19 -11.65
C GLU A 110 -13.43 -6.02 -10.96
N GLU A 111 -13.47 -6.01 -9.63
CA GLU A 111 -14.73 -5.87 -8.88
C GLU A 111 -15.12 -4.39 -8.74
N MET A 112 -16.40 -4.12 -8.98
CA MET A 112 -17.03 -2.82 -8.76
C MET A 112 -17.96 -2.90 -7.56
N HIS A 113 -17.73 -2.05 -6.56
CA HIS A 113 -18.59 -1.94 -5.38
C HIS A 113 -19.38 -0.63 -5.44
N LEU A 114 -20.70 -0.74 -5.52
CA LEU A 114 -21.59 0.41 -5.48
C LEU A 114 -21.57 1.04 -4.09
N LEU A 115 -21.21 2.34 -4.01
CA LEU A 115 -21.22 3.10 -2.77
C LEU A 115 -22.52 3.89 -2.63
N THR A 116 -22.91 4.61 -3.69
CA THR A 116 -24.14 5.40 -3.73
C THR A 116 -24.79 5.34 -5.11
N PHE A 117 -26.12 5.49 -5.16
CA PHE A 117 -26.89 5.63 -6.39
C PHE A 117 -27.97 6.70 -6.19
N GLY A 118 -27.88 7.78 -6.96
CA GLY A 118 -28.64 8.99 -6.68
C GLY A 118 -28.35 9.46 -5.26
N VAL A 119 -29.41 9.84 -4.54
CA VAL A 119 -29.35 10.32 -3.15
C VAL A 119 -29.21 9.20 -2.10
N HIS A 120 -29.18 7.93 -2.53
CA HIS A 120 -29.19 6.78 -1.62
C HIS A 120 -27.79 6.16 -1.49
N THR A 121 -27.42 5.84 -0.26
CA THR A 121 -26.17 5.11 0.06
C THR A 121 -26.43 3.61 0.07
N TYR A 122 -25.61 2.85 -0.65
CA TYR A 122 -25.65 1.37 -0.75
C TYR A 122 -24.47 0.69 -0.05
N SER A 123 -23.39 1.43 0.21
CA SER A 123 -22.25 0.95 0.98
C SER A 123 -22.69 0.41 2.35
N SER A 124 -22.18 -0.77 2.74
CA SER A 124 -22.34 -1.30 4.10
C SER A 124 -21.49 -0.56 5.13
N ASP A 125 -20.45 0.14 4.68
CA ASP A 125 -19.60 0.98 5.51
C ASP A 125 -20.28 2.34 5.71
N SER A 126 -20.71 2.60 6.94
CA SER A 126 -21.43 3.81 7.38
C SER A 126 -20.62 5.10 7.27
N ARG A 127 -19.30 5.00 7.01
CA ARG A 127 -18.44 6.17 6.79
C ARG A 127 -18.68 6.82 5.44
N PHE A 128 -19.18 6.06 4.46
CA PHE A 128 -19.52 6.56 3.14
C PHE A 128 -20.97 7.07 3.12
N SER A 129 -21.17 8.23 2.50
CA SER A 129 -22.50 8.79 2.26
C SER A 129 -22.47 9.77 1.08
N LEU A 130 -23.60 10.02 0.44
CA LEU A 130 -23.71 11.15 -0.48
C LEU A 130 -23.93 12.45 0.31
N ASP A 131 -23.21 13.49 -0.07
CA ASP A 131 -23.43 14.87 0.38
C ASP A 131 -23.60 15.80 -0.83
N TYR A 132 -24.78 15.75 -1.43
CA TYR A 132 -25.12 16.54 -2.62
C TYR A 132 -25.13 18.04 -2.31
N GLN A 133 -24.33 18.78 -3.06
CA GLN A 133 -24.28 20.24 -3.01
C GLN A 133 -24.92 20.82 -4.28
N MET A 134 -25.98 21.60 -4.09
CA MET A 134 -26.65 22.31 -5.18
C MET A 134 -25.66 23.26 -5.89
N PRO A 135 -25.81 23.45 -7.23
CA PRO A 135 -26.86 22.90 -8.08
C PRO A 135 -26.55 21.55 -8.72
N ASN A 136 -25.29 21.09 -8.71
CA ASN A 136 -24.84 20.03 -9.61
C ASN A 136 -23.67 19.17 -9.06
N ASP A 137 -23.29 19.31 -7.79
CA ASP A 137 -22.12 18.63 -7.22
C ASP A 137 -22.51 17.43 -6.36
N TRP A 138 -22.29 16.24 -6.91
CA TRP A 138 -22.61 14.95 -6.29
C TRP A 138 -21.42 14.44 -5.47
N ARG A 139 -21.24 15.00 -4.28
CA ARG A 139 -20.04 14.70 -3.48
C ARG A 139 -20.18 13.38 -2.73
N LEU A 140 -19.17 12.52 -2.85
CA LEU A 140 -19.03 11.36 -1.96
C LEU A 140 -18.30 11.80 -0.68
N LEU A 141 -18.99 11.73 0.44
CA LEU A 141 -18.42 11.96 1.76
C LEU A 141 -17.82 10.65 2.30
N LEU A 142 -16.54 10.69 2.66
CA LEU A 142 -15.87 9.66 3.46
C LEU A 142 -15.49 10.24 4.82
N ARG A 143 -16.11 9.70 5.88
CA ARG A 143 -15.80 10.06 7.27
C ARG A 143 -14.62 9.23 7.77
N SER A 144 -13.59 9.89 8.30
CA SER A 144 -12.40 9.25 8.88
C SER A 144 -11.71 8.29 7.92
N ALA A 145 -10.92 8.83 7.01
CA ALA A 145 -10.17 8.07 6.00
C ALA A 145 -9.15 7.13 6.65
N THR A 146 -9.10 5.88 6.17
CA THR A 146 -8.15 4.85 6.59
C THR A 146 -7.23 4.49 5.43
N GLU A 147 -6.07 3.89 5.71
CA GLU A 147 -5.15 3.44 4.64
C GLU A 147 -5.82 2.49 3.65
N ARG A 148 -6.79 1.69 4.14
CA ARG A 148 -7.56 0.75 3.31
C ARG A 148 -8.52 1.43 2.35
N ASP A 149 -8.80 2.72 2.50
CA ASP A 149 -9.68 3.47 1.61
C ASP A 149 -8.96 3.99 0.37
N ALA A 150 -7.63 3.92 0.33
CA ALA A 150 -6.88 4.24 -0.86
C ALA A 150 -7.33 3.37 -2.04
N GLY A 151 -7.39 3.98 -3.23
CA GLY A 151 -7.81 3.29 -4.44
C GLY A 151 -8.56 4.19 -5.42
N VAL A 152 -9.24 3.55 -6.37
CA VAL A 152 -9.92 4.21 -7.48
C VAL A 152 -11.41 4.30 -7.20
N TYR A 153 -11.94 5.51 -7.29
CA TYR A 153 -13.36 5.82 -7.15
C TYR A 153 -13.86 6.40 -8.47
N GLU A 154 -15.05 6.00 -8.88
CA GLU A 154 -15.65 6.38 -10.13
C GLU A 154 -16.99 7.05 -9.86
N CYS A 155 -17.13 8.28 -10.37
CA CYS A 155 -18.42 8.93 -10.50
C CYS A 155 -18.99 8.58 -11.87
N GLN A 156 -20.11 7.86 -11.90
CA GLN A 156 -20.73 7.36 -13.12
C GLN A 156 -22.11 7.97 -13.32
N VAL A 157 -22.38 8.47 -14.53
CA VAL A 157 -23.70 8.98 -14.94
C VAL A 157 -24.42 7.91 -15.76
N SER A 158 -25.71 7.69 -15.46
CA SER A 158 -26.56 6.67 -16.08
C SER A 158 -26.91 6.98 -17.55
N VAL A 159 -25.92 6.88 -18.43
CA VAL A 159 -26.04 7.06 -19.88
C VAL A 159 -25.50 5.81 -20.58
N HIS A 160 -25.80 5.64 -21.87
CA HIS A 160 -25.32 4.49 -22.64
C HIS A 160 -24.39 4.95 -23.77
N PRO A 161 -23.11 4.55 -23.77
CA PRO A 161 -22.38 3.87 -22.68
C PRO A 161 -22.22 4.79 -21.44
N PRO A 162 -21.99 4.25 -20.22
CA PRO A 162 -21.86 5.06 -19.01
C PRO A 162 -20.75 6.10 -19.13
N LEU A 163 -21.04 7.32 -18.66
CA LEU A 163 -20.08 8.40 -18.62
C LEU A 163 -19.41 8.37 -17.24
N THR A 164 -18.09 8.19 -17.22
CA THR A 164 -17.32 7.93 -15.99
C THR A 164 -16.23 8.98 -15.80
N ARG A 165 -16.09 9.45 -14.55
CA ARG A 165 -14.96 10.25 -14.09
C ARG A 165 -14.25 9.54 -12.95
N THR A 166 -12.93 9.54 -12.99
CA THR A 166 -12.08 8.77 -12.07
C THR A 166 -11.42 9.66 -11.04
N VAL A 167 -11.48 9.26 -9.78
CA VAL A 167 -10.78 9.89 -8.65
C VAL A 167 -9.83 8.88 -8.02
N TYR A 168 -8.55 9.22 -7.98
CA TYR A 168 -7.51 8.41 -7.34
C TYR A 168 -7.28 8.91 -5.93
N LEU A 169 -7.77 8.18 -4.93
CA LEU A 169 -7.61 8.52 -3.53
C LEU A 169 -6.34 7.86 -2.97
N SER A 170 -5.44 8.68 -2.43
CA SER A 170 -4.29 8.25 -1.64
C SER A 170 -4.47 8.70 -0.19
N VAL A 171 -4.17 7.81 0.76
CA VAL A 171 -4.23 8.13 2.19
C VAL A 171 -2.83 8.11 2.76
N SER A 172 -2.36 9.28 3.19
CA SER A 172 -1.03 9.51 3.75
C SER A 172 -1.00 9.19 5.24
N VAL A 173 -0.19 8.21 5.62
CA VAL A 173 0.09 7.85 7.02
C VAL A 173 1.43 8.48 7.42
N PRO A 174 1.49 9.39 8.41
CA PRO A 174 2.72 10.05 8.79
C PRO A 174 3.70 9.03 9.32
N ARG A 175 4.97 9.21 8.96
CA ARG A 175 6.06 8.43 9.52
C ARG A 175 6.95 9.34 10.33
N VAL A 176 7.23 8.93 11.55
CA VAL A 176 8.09 9.64 12.49
C VAL A 176 9.22 8.70 12.86
N GLU A 177 10.45 9.10 12.54
CA GLU A 177 11.65 8.29 12.75
C GLU A 177 12.74 9.15 13.39
N ILE A 178 13.36 8.64 14.46
CA ILE A 178 14.61 9.21 14.97
C ILE A 178 15.72 8.51 14.20
N VAL A 179 16.58 9.31 13.56
CA VAL A 179 17.60 8.80 12.64
C VAL A 179 19.01 9.01 13.18
N ASP A 180 19.93 8.16 12.72
CA ASP A 180 21.36 8.32 12.96
C ASP A 180 22.00 9.30 11.95
N GLU A 181 23.33 9.38 11.97
CA GLU A 181 24.11 10.26 11.09
C GLU A 181 24.00 9.85 9.61
N HIS A 182 23.78 8.56 9.34
CA HIS A 182 23.61 7.99 7.99
C HIS A 182 22.15 8.06 7.50
N GLY A 183 21.22 8.50 8.34
CA GLY A 183 19.79 8.58 8.03
C GLY A 183 19.04 7.26 8.23
N ALA A 184 19.65 6.24 8.82
CA ALA A 184 18.98 5.00 9.21
C ALA A 184 18.23 5.18 10.53
N THR A 185 17.22 4.34 10.79
CA THR A 185 16.51 4.33 12.08
C THR A 185 17.50 4.12 13.22
N ALA A 186 17.53 5.08 14.15
CA ALA A 186 18.45 5.03 15.29
C ALA A 186 18.06 3.92 16.26
N GLY A 187 19.02 3.06 16.59
CA GLY A 187 18.97 2.24 17.79
C GLY A 187 19.36 3.05 19.04
N ASP A 188 19.73 2.35 20.12
CA ASP A 188 20.18 2.99 21.35
C ASP A 188 21.38 3.91 21.11
N LYS A 189 21.30 5.14 21.62
CA LYS A 189 22.37 6.13 21.49
C LYS A 189 23.18 6.27 22.77
N PHE A 190 24.49 6.37 22.62
CA PHE A 190 25.44 6.46 23.72
C PHE A 190 26.21 7.77 23.66
N TYR A 191 26.22 8.50 24.76
CA TYR A 191 26.91 9.79 24.90
C TYR A 191 27.84 9.75 26.12
N LYS A 192 28.87 10.58 26.11
CA LYS A 192 29.76 10.73 27.27
C LYS A 192 29.22 11.81 28.20
N ALA A 193 29.42 11.66 29.51
CA ALA A 193 29.15 12.73 30.45
C ALA A 193 29.93 14.00 30.05
N GLY A 194 29.25 15.15 30.09
CA GLY A 194 29.77 16.44 29.65
C GLY A 194 29.59 16.75 28.15
N SER A 195 29.28 15.77 27.30
CA SER A 195 29.06 16.01 25.86
C SER A 195 27.68 16.61 25.57
N THR A 196 27.42 16.94 24.30
CA THR A 196 26.08 17.37 23.85
C THR A 196 25.34 16.18 23.25
N ILE A 197 24.11 15.91 23.71
CA ILE A 197 23.21 14.95 23.06
C ILE A 197 22.58 15.66 21.86
N GLU A 198 22.60 15.00 20.70
CA GLU A 198 21.91 15.43 19.49
C GLU A 198 21.03 14.31 18.94
N LEU A 199 19.72 14.53 18.97
CA LEU A 199 18.74 13.64 18.36
C LEU A 199 18.10 14.33 17.17
N LYS A 200 18.07 13.63 16.03
CA LYS A 200 17.45 14.08 14.79
C LYS A 200 16.22 13.24 14.53
N CYS A 201 15.07 13.90 14.43
CA CYS A 201 13.79 13.30 14.10
C CYS A 201 13.36 13.78 12.72
N VAL A 202 12.93 12.83 11.89
CA VAL A 202 12.41 13.06 10.55
C VAL A 202 10.95 12.65 10.55
N VAL A 203 10.10 13.61 10.21
CA VAL A 203 8.67 13.42 10.00
C VAL A 203 8.43 13.49 8.49
N SER A 204 7.78 12.49 7.93
CA SER A 204 7.48 12.39 6.50
C SER A 204 6.04 11.96 6.25
N LYS A 205 5.58 12.08 5.00
CA LYS A 205 4.22 11.73 4.57
C LYS A 205 3.15 12.56 5.28
N VAL A 206 3.39 13.86 5.40
CA VAL A 206 2.43 14.83 5.93
C VAL A 206 2.10 15.84 4.82
N PRO A 207 0.94 15.72 4.15
CA PRO A 207 0.50 16.73 3.20
C PRO A 207 0.15 18.00 3.98
N HIS A 208 0.78 19.13 3.64
CA HIS A 208 0.60 20.42 4.32
C HIS A 208 0.86 20.34 5.84
N PRO A 209 2.12 20.23 6.27
CA PRO A 209 2.46 20.11 7.70
C PRO A 209 2.07 21.38 8.46
N SER A 210 0.94 21.33 9.17
CA SER A 210 0.50 22.36 10.13
C SER A 210 0.70 21.93 11.58
N GLY A 211 1.04 20.65 11.81
CA GLY A 211 1.31 20.08 13.13
C GLY A 211 2.68 20.48 13.68
N TYR A 212 2.78 20.59 15.00
CA TYR A 212 4.04 20.86 15.69
C TYR A 212 4.72 19.55 16.13
N VAL A 213 6.03 19.46 15.89
CA VAL A 213 6.85 18.30 16.32
C VAL A 213 7.24 18.48 17.79
N THR A 214 6.98 17.47 18.61
CA THR A 214 7.26 17.47 20.04
C THR A 214 8.35 16.48 20.41
N TRP A 215 9.17 16.87 21.37
CA TRP A 215 10.17 16.06 22.02
C TRP A 215 9.82 15.84 23.49
N ARG A 216 9.95 14.61 23.96
CA ARG A 216 9.70 14.22 25.34
C ARG A 216 10.83 13.37 25.88
N HIS A 217 11.14 13.51 27.16
CA HIS A 217 11.99 12.59 27.92
C HIS A 217 11.14 11.97 29.02
N GLY A 218 10.83 10.68 28.87
CA GLY A 218 9.76 10.05 29.65
C GLY A 218 8.44 10.83 29.51
N SER A 219 7.92 11.34 30.63
CA SER A 219 6.69 12.15 30.64
C SER A 219 6.91 13.64 30.40
N ARG A 220 8.16 14.14 30.50
CA ARG A 220 8.49 15.57 30.47
C ARG A 220 8.63 16.08 29.03
N MET A 221 7.93 17.16 28.69
CA MET A 221 8.06 17.83 27.40
C MET A 221 9.31 18.73 27.37
N LEU A 222 10.13 18.62 26.32
CA LEU A 222 11.42 19.31 26.21
C LEU A 222 11.37 20.58 25.34
N ASN A 223 10.37 20.72 24.47
CA ASN A 223 10.28 21.83 23.49
C ASN A 223 10.43 23.23 24.11
N TYR A 224 9.91 23.43 25.33
CA TYR A 224 9.89 24.72 26.02
C TYR A 224 10.53 24.64 27.40
N ASP A 225 11.36 23.62 27.62
CA ASP A 225 11.92 23.32 28.94
C ASP A 225 13.11 24.23 29.27
N THR A 226 12.86 25.15 30.21
CA THR A 226 13.87 26.08 30.70
C THR A 226 14.48 25.65 32.04
N ILE A 227 13.92 24.63 32.70
CA ILE A 227 14.28 24.26 34.09
C ILE A 227 15.65 23.58 34.14
N ARG A 228 15.94 22.69 33.18
CA ARG A 228 17.24 22.03 33.09
C ARG A 228 18.35 23.01 32.65
N GLY A 229 18.01 23.92 31.74
CA GLY A 229 18.98 24.69 30.97
C GLY A 229 19.71 23.87 29.91
N GLY A 230 20.21 24.55 28.87
CA GLY A 230 20.99 23.91 27.79
C GLY A 230 20.20 22.98 26.87
N ILE A 231 18.87 23.05 26.89
CA ILE A 231 17.99 22.35 25.92
C ILE A 231 17.68 23.33 24.78
N SER A 232 17.81 22.86 23.54
CA SER A 232 17.39 23.60 22.36
C SER A 232 16.73 22.66 21.37
N VAL A 233 15.55 23.06 20.87
CA VAL A 233 14.84 22.33 19.81
C VAL A 233 14.76 23.22 18.58
N LYS A 234 15.18 22.69 17.43
CA LYS A 234 15.07 23.35 16.14
C LYS A 234 14.24 22.49 15.22
N THR A 235 13.18 23.05 14.65
CA THR A 235 12.28 22.32 13.73
C THR A 235 12.21 23.05 12.41
N ASP A 236 12.67 22.37 11.36
CA ASP A 236 12.62 22.83 9.98
C ASP A 236 11.40 22.20 9.31
N MET A 237 10.40 23.01 8.94
CA MET A 237 9.22 22.54 8.21
C MET A 237 9.54 22.46 6.71
N GLY A 238 9.20 21.34 6.08
CA GLY A 238 9.33 21.10 4.64
C GLY A 238 7.96 21.01 3.97
N ALA A 239 7.95 20.74 2.66
CA ALA A 239 6.70 20.61 1.89
C ALA A 239 5.90 19.34 2.24
N GLU A 240 6.57 18.23 2.54
CA GLU A 240 5.95 16.92 2.80
C GLU A 240 6.28 16.33 4.19
N GLY A 241 6.71 17.19 5.12
CA GLY A 241 7.16 16.74 6.42
C GLY A 241 7.93 17.80 7.21
N ALA A 242 8.70 17.36 8.19
CA ALA A 242 9.50 18.22 9.05
C ALA A 242 10.76 17.50 9.54
N VAL A 243 11.84 18.25 9.78
CA VAL A 243 13.04 17.73 10.43
C VAL A 243 13.22 18.49 11.74
N SER A 244 13.15 17.78 12.85
CA SER A 244 13.36 18.36 14.18
C SER A 244 14.65 17.85 14.81
N ARG A 245 15.44 18.73 15.40
CA ARG A 245 16.68 18.42 16.11
C ARG A 245 16.60 18.88 17.55
N LEU A 246 16.84 17.96 18.47
CA LEU A 246 16.93 18.19 19.91
C LEU A 246 18.40 18.18 20.31
N TYR A 247 18.80 19.26 20.98
CA TYR A 247 20.13 19.44 21.56
C TYR A 247 20.02 19.55 23.07
N ILE A 248 20.87 18.81 23.78
CA ILE A 248 20.97 18.84 25.24
C ILE A 248 22.45 18.96 25.61
N ALA A 249 22.86 20.15 26.04
CA ALA A 249 24.24 20.45 26.42
C ALA A 249 24.59 19.87 27.80
N ASN A 250 25.89 19.62 28.03
CA ASN A 250 26.46 19.13 29.29
C ASN A 250 25.70 17.89 29.82
N ALA A 251 25.70 16.82 29.02
CA ALA A 251 24.98 15.59 29.31
C ALA A 251 25.45 14.97 30.64
N ASN A 252 24.50 14.54 31.46
CA ASN A 252 24.78 13.86 32.71
C ASN A 252 23.93 12.59 32.85
N LYS A 253 24.20 11.78 33.87
CA LYS A 253 23.52 10.49 34.07
C LYS A 253 21.99 10.61 34.14
N LYS A 254 21.44 11.73 34.64
CA LYS A 254 19.98 11.96 34.72
C LYS A 254 19.34 12.20 33.36
N ASP A 255 20.12 12.57 32.34
CA ASP A 255 19.63 12.71 30.97
C ASP A 255 19.51 11.36 30.25
N SER A 256 19.91 10.25 30.88
CA SER A 256 19.67 8.92 30.32
C SER A 256 18.18 8.58 30.35
N GLY A 257 17.72 7.76 29.41
CA GLY A 257 16.34 7.27 29.34
C GLY A 257 15.74 7.41 27.95
N ASN A 258 14.41 7.33 27.91
CA ASN A 258 13.66 7.25 26.66
C ASN A 258 13.30 8.65 26.16
N TYR A 259 13.73 8.95 24.94
CA TYR A 259 13.40 10.18 24.24
C TYR A 259 12.41 9.88 23.13
N SER A 260 11.27 10.55 23.15
CA SER A 260 10.23 10.39 22.16
C SER A 260 10.10 11.63 21.30
N CYS A 261 10.06 11.44 19.98
CA CYS A 261 9.66 12.45 19.01
C CYS A 261 8.24 12.12 18.52
N ALA A 262 7.35 13.10 18.51
CA ALA A 262 5.96 12.90 18.09
C ALA A 262 5.43 14.05 17.23
N LEU A 263 4.61 13.70 16.24
CA LEU A 263 3.80 14.63 15.47
C LEU A 263 2.39 14.67 16.07
N ALA A 264 2.14 15.66 16.94
CA ALA A 264 0.92 15.73 17.75
C ALA A 264 0.55 14.36 18.35
N ASP A 265 -0.71 13.94 18.23
CA ASP A 265 -1.21 12.63 18.69
C ASP A 265 -1.34 11.61 17.54
N VAL A 266 -0.76 11.89 16.37
CA VAL A 266 -0.95 11.06 15.17
C VAL A 266 0.10 9.97 15.06
N ALA A 267 1.37 10.30 15.32
CA ALA A 267 2.48 9.37 15.20
C ALA A 267 3.62 9.76 16.15
N ALA A 268 4.28 8.76 16.73
CA ALA A 268 5.40 8.95 17.64
C ALA A 268 6.42 7.82 17.50
N THR A 269 7.68 8.12 17.82
CA THR A 269 8.76 7.15 17.89
C THR A 269 9.66 7.46 19.08
N THR A 270 10.36 6.45 19.60
CA THR A 270 11.15 6.57 20.83
C THR A 270 12.52 5.93 20.63
N VAL A 271 13.55 6.55 21.21
CA VAL A 271 14.92 6.03 21.27
C VAL A 271 15.44 6.03 22.70
N SER A 272 16.23 5.03 23.07
CA SER A 272 16.91 4.98 24.36
C SER A 272 18.24 5.73 24.27
N VAL A 273 18.51 6.58 25.26
CA VAL A 273 19.76 7.32 25.37
C VAL A 273 20.48 6.93 26.67
N HIS A 274 21.76 6.64 26.55
CA HIS A 274 22.64 6.26 27.66
C HIS A 274 23.80 7.23 27.78
N VAL A 275 23.94 7.88 28.94
CA VAL A 275 25.07 8.75 29.25
C VAL A 275 26.08 7.99 30.11
N LEU A 276 27.28 7.80 29.58
CA LEU A 276 28.38 7.05 30.19
C LEU A 276 29.38 8.00 30.83
N ASN A 277 29.82 7.70 32.06
CA ASN A 277 30.92 8.43 32.68
C ASN A 277 32.24 8.02 32.02
N GLY A 278 33.10 9.00 31.72
CA GLY A 278 34.34 8.80 30.97
C GLY A 278 35.47 8.09 31.70
N GLU A 279 35.18 7.31 32.75
CA GLU A 279 36.22 6.61 33.52
C GLU A 279 36.32 5.15 33.09
N ASN A 280 37.32 4.92 32.23
CA ASN A 280 37.95 3.68 31.80
C ASN A 280 37.21 2.82 30.75
N PRO A 281 37.73 2.71 29.50
CA PRO A 281 37.34 1.59 28.65
C PRO A 281 37.81 0.30 29.34
N ALA A 282 36.89 -0.62 29.57
CA ALA A 282 37.25 -1.98 29.96
C ALA A 282 38.31 -2.50 28.99
N ALA A 283 39.39 -3.04 29.55
CA ALA A 283 40.56 -3.51 28.83
C ALA A 283 40.17 -4.36 27.62
N MET A 284 40.47 -3.87 26.41
CA MET A 284 40.57 -4.73 25.25
C MET A 284 41.68 -5.75 25.54
N GLN A 285 41.32 -6.99 25.79
CA GLN A 285 42.29 -8.08 25.93
C GLN A 285 43.02 -8.23 24.59
N HIS A 286 44.20 -7.63 24.49
CA HIS A 286 45.17 -8.09 23.51
C HIS A 286 45.57 -9.48 23.97
N GLY A 287 45.10 -10.51 23.27
CA GLY A 287 45.59 -11.87 23.44
C GLY A 287 47.09 -11.88 23.18
N LYS A 288 47.89 -11.75 24.24
CA LYS A 288 49.32 -12.02 24.19
C LYS A 288 49.46 -13.51 23.93
N SER A 289 49.75 -13.89 22.69
CA SER A 289 50.30 -15.21 22.39
C SER A 289 51.67 -15.29 23.06
N SER A 290 51.72 -15.84 24.28
CA SER A 290 52.99 -16.28 24.85
C SER A 290 53.51 -17.41 23.96
N SER A 291 54.55 -17.12 23.19
CA SER A 291 55.38 -18.14 22.55
C SER A 291 55.98 -19.01 23.66
N SER A 292 55.32 -20.12 23.96
CA SER A 292 55.86 -21.20 24.79
C SER A 292 56.96 -21.88 23.98
N LYS A 293 58.19 -21.41 24.15
CA LYS A 293 59.38 -22.19 23.83
C LYS A 293 59.88 -22.82 25.13
N GLY A 294 59.88 -24.16 25.19
CA GLY A 294 60.44 -24.98 26.27
C GLY A 294 59.36 -25.76 27.02
N ALA A 295 59.43 -27.07 27.22
CA ALA A 295 60.56 -27.99 27.08
C ALA A 295 60.04 -29.42 26.81
N PHE A 296 60.53 -30.03 25.73
CA PHE A 296 60.38 -31.45 25.42
C PHE A 296 61.33 -32.32 26.26
N ILE A 297 61.29 -32.18 27.59
CA ILE A 297 62.10 -32.99 28.52
C ILE A 297 61.17 -33.62 29.55
N LEU A 298 60.33 -34.57 29.12
CA LEU A 298 59.67 -35.49 30.06
C LEU A 298 59.20 -36.82 29.45
N VAL A 299 59.73 -37.23 28.29
CA VAL A 299 59.36 -38.53 27.67
C VAL A 299 60.51 -39.55 27.69
N VAL A 300 61.74 -39.17 28.07
CA VAL A 300 62.89 -40.09 28.06
C VAL A 300 63.07 -40.86 29.39
N LEU A 301 62.39 -40.48 30.47
CA LEU A 301 62.52 -41.15 31.78
C LEU A 301 61.52 -42.30 32.01
N LEU A 302 60.55 -42.51 31.11
CA LEU A 302 59.60 -43.64 31.20
C LEU A 302 59.96 -44.83 30.30
N SER A 303 60.96 -44.70 29.43
CA SER A 303 61.46 -45.82 28.60
C SER A 303 62.61 -46.62 29.24
N LEU A 304 63.21 -46.15 30.34
CA LEU A 304 64.25 -46.89 31.08
C LEU A 304 63.72 -47.71 32.26
N LEU A 305 62.42 -47.65 32.58
CA LEU A 305 61.79 -48.47 33.62
C LEU A 305 61.05 -49.71 33.07
N ASN A 306 61.10 -49.97 31.76
CA ASN A 306 60.56 -51.19 31.13
C ASN A 306 61.65 -52.13 30.58
N LEU A 307 62.90 -52.01 31.06
CA LEU A 307 63.99 -52.94 30.72
C LEU A 307 64.60 -53.64 31.94
N SER A 308 63.81 -53.81 33.01
CA SER A 308 64.14 -54.70 34.13
C SER A 308 62.89 -55.44 34.66
N ARG A 309 62.24 -56.20 33.79
CA ARG A 309 61.47 -57.38 34.20
C ARG A 309 61.34 -58.38 33.06
#